data_AF-A0A7V3W2J6-F1
#
_entry.id   AF-A0A7V3W2J6-F1
#
_cell.length_a   1.000
_cell.length_b   1.000
_cell.length_c   1.000
_cell.angle_alpha   90.00
_cell.angle_beta   90.00
_cell.angle_gamma   90.00
#
_symmetry.space_group_name_H-M   'P 1'
#
loop_
_entity.id
_entity.type
_entity.pdbx_description
1 polymer ?
#
loop_
_entity_poly.entity_id
_entity_poly.type
_entity_poly.pdbx_seq_one_letter_code
_entity_poly.pdbx_strand_id
1 'polypeptide(L)'
;MNSRDASKFLACFAPEYKDSLVPAELASQRIKQELARDLAPSCRVLERKIIPGPDQAGVEQSFQLEGIIAGKKRSYREKEKLILKRGRAGWEIVSGSSLYAILAGRGLEEDAIQEVMARRVKALKTRDLKLFESLIDPEYDFRGKDLKKLLAEMADNFRNYDSIILELDRPKVSFQGERAELVQGYRMKAIYRGQTLEFNDTEKLELRKTAQGWKISKGL
;
A
#
# COMPACT_ATOMS: atom_id res chain seq x y z
N MET A 1 1.92 19.34 12.11
CA MET A 1 1.30 18.02 12.41
C MET A 1 0.84 17.96 13.87
N ASN A 2 1.73 17.85 14.86
CA ASN A 2 1.31 17.79 16.28
C ASN A 2 0.54 19.03 16.77
N SER A 3 0.75 20.19 16.14
CA SER A 3 -0.04 21.41 16.38
C SER A 3 -1.48 21.36 15.84
N ARG A 4 -1.86 20.29 15.13
CA ARG A 4 -3.14 20.12 14.40
C ARG A 4 -3.45 21.19 13.35
N ASP A 5 -2.49 22.09 13.08
CA ASP A 5 -2.60 23.13 12.07
C ASP A 5 -2.27 22.56 10.69
N ALA A 6 -3.31 22.17 9.95
CA ALA A 6 -3.18 21.61 8.61
C ALA A 6 -2.61 22.61 7.60
N SER A 7 -2.92 23.90 7.75
CA SER A 7 -2.40 24.95 6.86
C SER A 7 -0.89 25.10 7.02
N LYS A 8 -0.38 25.14 8.26
CA LYS A 8 1.07 25.15 8.51
C LYS A 8 1.75 23.89 8.03
N PHE A 9 1.11 22.72 8.20
CA PHE A 9 1.66 21.46 7.73
C PHE A 9 1.77 21.44 6.19
N LEU A 10 0.71 21.81 5.49
CA LEU A 10 0.68 21.83 4.02
C LEU A 10 1.62 22.90 3.44
N ALA A 11 1.81 24.02 4.12
CA ALA A 11 2.77 25.05 3.73
C ALA A 11 4.24 24.59 3.76
N CYS A 12 4.56 23.45 4.38
CA CYS A 12 5.89 22.85 4.31
C CYS A 12 6.19 22.18 2.96
N PHE A 13 5.19 21.98 2.10
CA PHE A 13 5.32 21.26 0.84
C PHE A 13 5.29 22.22 -0.34
N ALA A 14 6.16 22.00 -1.31
CA ALA A 14 6.18 22.77 -2.55
C ALA A 14 4.93 22.49 -3.38
N PRO A 15 4.44 23.46 -4.18
CA PRO A 15 3.30 23.26 -5.08
C PRO A 15 3.48 22.06 -6.05
N GLU A 16 4.72 21.77 -6.45
CA GLU A 16 5.08 20.68 -7.35
C GLU A 16 5.40 19.34 -6.65
N TYR A 17 4.96 19.15 -5.39
CA TYR A 17 5.20 17.90 -4.65
C TYR A 17 4.72 16.65 -5.41
N LYS A 18 5.62 15.67 -5.61
CA LYS A 18 5.43 14.61 -6.62
C LYS A 18 4.91 13.26 -6.11
N ASP A 19 4.98 13.01 -4.80
CA ASP A 19 4.83 11.65 -4.26
C ASP A 19 3.46 11.38 -3.64
N SER A 20 2.42 12.04 -4.16
CA SER A 20 1.07 11.83 -3.67
C SER A 20 0.43 10.60 -4.31
N LEU A 21 -0.13 9.70 -3.48
CA LEU A 21 -0.93 8.55 -3.92
C LEU A 21 -2.27 8.96 -4.54
N VAL A 22 -2.67 10.21 -4.34
CA VAL A 22 -3.93 10.80 -4.80
C VAL A 22 -3.67 12.19 -5.36
N PRO A 23 -4.58 12.76 -6.17
CA PRO A 23 -4.45 14.14 -6.63
C PRO A 23 -4.21 15.12 -5.47
N ALA A 24 -3.39 16.15 -5.69
CA ALA A 24 -2.95 17.07 -4.64
C ALA A 24 -4.11 17.75 -3.89
N GLU A 25 -5.20 18.07 -4.60
CA GLU A 25 -6.40 18.64 -4.00
C GLU A 25 -7.05 17.67 -3.01
N LEU A 26 -7.24 16.40 -3.41
CA LEU A 26 -7.81 15.37 -2.54
C LEU A 26 -6.89 15.06 -1.35
N ALA A 27 -5.56 15.05 -1.57
CA ALA A 27 -4.59 14.90 -0.49
C ALA A 27 -4.73 16.04 0.54
N SER A 28 -4.79 17.29 0.08
CA SER A 28 -4.97 18.47 0.93
C SER A 28 -6.27 18.40 1.74
N GLN A 29 -7.38 18.03 1.11
CA GLN A 29 -8.67 17.84 1.79
C GLN A 29 -8.58 16.76 2.88
N ARG A 30 -8.00 15.60 2.56
CA ARG A 30 -7.86 14.49 3.53
C ARG A 30 -6.93 14.84 4.67
N ILE A 31 -5.80 15.49 4.41
CA ILE A 31 -4.87 15.94 5.44
C ILE A 31 -5.55 16.92 6.40
N LYS A 32 -6.34 17.87 5.88
CA LYS A 32 -7.12 18.79 6.71
C LYS A 32 -8.12 18.03 7.60
N GLN A 33 -8.84 17.07 7.03
CA GLN A 33 -9.79 16.24 7.79
C GLN A 33 -9.09 15.40 8.86
N GLU A 34 -7.98 14.74 8.55
CA GLU A 34 -7.25 13.89 9.50
C GLU A 34 -6.66 14.69 10.66
N LEU A 35 -6.16 15.91 10.40
CA LEU A 35 -5.59 16.77 11.46
C LEU A 35 -6.65 17.50 12.29
N ALA A 36 -7.85 17.70 11.75
CA ALA A 36 -8.96 18.36 12.47
C ALA A 36 -9.70 17.43 13.45
N ARG A 37 -9.44 16.11 13.42
CA ARG A 37 -10.10 15.14 14.32
C ARG A 37 -9.68 15.32 15.78
N ASP A 38 -10.60 15.03 16.70
CA ASP A 38 -10.34 15.08 18.15
C ASP A 38 -9.18 14.16 18.57
N LEU A 39 -9.15 12.96 17.96
CA LEU A 39 -8.09 11.96 18.10
C LEU A 39 -7.10 12.01 16.93
N ALA A 40 -6.70 13.22 16.52
CA ALA A 40 -5.69 13.42 15.50
C ALA A 40 -4.42 12.62 15.82
N PRO A 41 -3.76 12.05 14.80
CA PRO A 41 -2.53 11.30 15.02
C PRO A 41 -1.44 12.18 15.62
N SER A 42 -0.49 11.55 16.30
CA SER A 42 0.71 12.18 16.85
C SER A 42 1.95 11.62 16.17
N CYS A 43 2.89 12.48 15.84
CA CYS A 43 4.14 12.11 15.17
C CYS A 43 5.34 12.46 16.07
N ARG A 44 6.23 11.49 16.25
CA ARG A 44 7.51 11.65 16.95
C ARG A 44 8.64 11.31 15.99
N VAL A 45 9.50 12.29 15.71
CA VAL A 45 10.76 12.06 14.99
C VAL A 45 11.71 11.34 15.95
N LEU A 46 12.27 10.22 15.50
CA LEU A 46 13.16 9.38 16.30
C LEU A 46 14.62 9.72 16.01
N GLU A 47 14.97 9.83 14.73
CA GLU A 47 16.32 10.16 14.26
C GLU A 47 16.22 11.09 13.05
N ARG A 48 17.20 11.96 12.87
CA ARG A 48 17.28 12.86 11.72
C ARG A 48 18.73 13.13 11.34
N LYS A 49 19.01 13.10 10.05
CA LYS A 49 20.26 13.54 9.42
C LYS A 49 19.94 14.51 8.29
N ILE A 50 20.61 15.65 8.30
CA ILE A 50 20.50 16.67 7.25
C ILE A 50 21.75 16.56 6.37
N ILE A 51 21.53 16.53 5.06
CA ILE A 51 22.57 16.46 4.03
C ILE A 51 22.46 17.74 3.21
N PRO A 52 23.25 18.78 3.52
CA PRO A 52 23.17 20.05 2.81
C PRO A 52 23.71 19.88 1.38
N GLY A 53 23.11 20.62 0.46
CA GLY A 53 23.59 20.80 -0.90
C GLY A 53 23.39 22.26 -1.34
N PRO A 54 23.95 22.66 -2.50
CA PRO A 54 23.94 24.05 -2.95
C PRO A 54 22.51 24.59 -3.19
N ASP A 55 21.69 23.84 -3.94
CA ASP A 55 20.33 24.24 -4.34
C ASP A 55 19.22 23.36 -3.76
N GLN A 56 19.61 22.28 -3.08
CA GLN A 56 18.72 21.30 -2.48
C GLN A 56 19.32 20.74 -1.20
N ALA A 57 18.47 20.29 -0.28
CA ALA A 57 18.89 19.58 0.92
C ALA A 57 18.19 18.22 0.99
N GLY A 58 18.95 17.18 1.35
CA GLY A 58 18.40 15.88 1.71
C GLY A 58 18.12 15.84 3.22
N VAL A 59 17.00 15.29 3.63
CA VAL A 59 16.74 14.94 5.03
C VAL A 59 16.39 13.46 5.11
N GLU A 60 17.24 12.69 5.77
CA GLU A 60 16.94 11.30 6.12
C GLU A 60 16.43 11.31 7.56
N GLN A 61 15.20 10.86 7.78
CA GLN A 61 14.63 10.79 9.12
C GLN A 61 13.83 9.52 9.35
N SER A 62 13.81 9.07 10.59
CA SER A 62 12.90 8.02 11.05
C SER A 62 11.86 8.63 11.98
N PHE A 63 10.62 8.17 11.89
CA PHE A 63 9.53 8.66 12.72
C PHE A 63 8.60 7.54 13.16
N GLN A 64 7.88 7.81 14.24
CA GLN A 64 6.76 7.02 14.72
C GLN A 64 5.50 7.88 14.66
N LEU A 65 4.46 7.37 14.00
CA LEU A 65 3.17 8.04 13.85
C LEU A 65 2.08 7.12 14.39
N GLU A 66 1.32 7.59 15.36
CA GLU A 66 0.27 6.78 16.00
C GLU A 66 -1.01 7.58 16.21
N GLY A 67 -2.15 6.92 16.04
CA GLY A 67 -3.46 7.52 16.31
C GLY A 67 -4.57 6.89 15.48
N ILE A 68 -5.69 7.60 15.36
CA ILE A 68 -6.77 7.22 14.44
C ILE A 68 -6.45 7.80 13.07
N ILE A 69 -6.16 6.93 12.10
CA ILE A 69 -5.79 7.29 10.74
C ILE A 69 -6.69 6.49 9.80
N ALA A 70 -7.38 7.18 8.88
CA ALA A 70 -8.38 6.56 8.02
C ALA A 70 -9.44 5.77 8.82
N GLY A 71 -9.85 6.32 9.97
CA GLY A 71 -10.89 5.72 10.83
C GLY A 71 -10.46 4.51 11.66
N LYS A 72 -9.20 4.05 11.57
CA LYS A 72 -8.69 2.91 12.34
C LYS A 72 -7.52 3.31 13.23
N LYS A 73 -7.34 2.62 14.35
CA LYS A 73 -6.12 2.75 15.17
C LYS A 73 -4.94 2.21 14.37
N ARG A 74 -3.95 3.06 14.08
CA ARG A 74 -2.75 2.70 13.34
C ARG A 74 -1.49 3.17 14.06
N SER A 75 -0.40 2.45 13.81
CA SER A 75 0.95 2.84 14.20
C SER A 75 1.87 2.58 13.01
N TYR A 76 2.60 3.61 12.61
CA TYR A 76 3.60 3.55 11.56
C TYR A 76 4.96 3.85 12.17
N ARG A 77 5.96 3.05 11.83
CA ARG A 77 7.37 3.34 12.12
C ARG A 77 8.14 3.29 10.80
N GLU A 78 8.44 4.46 10.26
CA GLU A 78 8.91 4.62 8.89
C GLU A 78 10.27 5.33 8.87
N LYS A 79 11.04 5.06 7.82
CA LYS A 79 12.20 5.84 7.43
C LYS A 79 11.88 6.53 6.12
N GLU A 80 12.09 7.83 6.07
CA GLU A 80 11.84 8.63 4.87
C GLU A 80 13.06 9.44 4.47
N LYS A 81 13.18 9.71 3.17
CA LYS A 81 14.23 10.55 2.60
C LYS A 81 13.56 11.70 1.88
N LEU A 82 13.49 12.84 2.56
CA LEU A 82 12.92 14.06 2.04
C LEU A 82 13.93 14.76 1.13
N ILE A 83 13.44 15.31 0.02
CA ILE A 83 14.19 16.28 -0.78
C ILE A 83 13.53 17.63 -0.55
N LEU A 84 14.36 18.62 -0.19
CA LEU A 84 13.93 19.99 0.04
C LEU A 84 14.60 20.91 -0.99
N LYS A 85 13.87 21.94 -1.41
CA LYS A 85 14.38 23.04 -2.24
C LYS A 85 14.10 24.38 -1.58
N ARG A 86 14.89 25.39 -1.93
CA ARG A 86 14.59 26.77 -1.55
C ARG A 86 13.44 27.29 -2.41
N GLY A 87 12.30 27.52 -1.77
CA GLY A 87 11.14 28.21 -2.32
C GLY A 87 11.06 29.66 -1.83
N ARG A 88 9.90 30.29 -2.06
CA ARG A 88 9.69 31.72 -1.72
C ARG A 88 9.61 31.96 -0.21
N ALA A 89 9.15 30.97 0.56
CA ALA A 89 8.94 31.06 2.00
C ALA A 89 10.05 30.36 2.83
N GLY A 90 11.10 29.85 2.18
CA GLY A 90 12.18 29.11 2.84
C GLY A 90 12.39 27.74 2.22
N TRP A 91 12.73 26.75 3.04
CA TRP A 91 12.90 25.37 2.57
C TRP A 91 11.55 24.66 2.50
N GLU A 92 11.23 24.12 1.33
CA GLU A 92 9.98 23.41 1.04
C GLU A 92 10.28 21.97 0.63
N ILE A 93 9.46 21.03 1.08
CA ILE A 93 9.57 19.60 0.74
C ILE A 93 9.01 19.39 -0.67
N VAL A 94 9.82 18.86 -1.57
CA VAL A 94 9.43 18.58 -2.96
C VAL A 94 9.13 17.09 -3.21
N SER A 95 9.67 16.20 -2.38
CA SER A 95 9.42 14.76 -2.47
C SER A 95 9.82 14.02 -1.18
N GLY A 96 9.36 12.77 -1.07
CA GLY A 96 9.87 11.76 -0.16
C GLY A 96 9.12 11.62 1.15
N SER A 97 8.02 12.35 1.37
CA SER A 97 7.32 12.34 2.68
C SER A 97 6.31 11.20 2.78
N SER A 98 6.68 10.14 3.50
CA SER A 98 5.77 9.08 3.91
C SER A 98 4.70 9.62 4.87
N LEU A 99 5.05 10.60 5.71
CA LEU A 99 4.08 11.26 6.59
C LEU A 99 2.95 11.94 5.80
N TYR A 100 3.30 12.66 4.72
CA TYR A 100 2.30 13.23 3.80
C TYR A 100 1.41 12.14 3.21
N ALA A 101 2.00 11.07 2.66
CA ALA A 101 1.24 9.97 2.04
C ALA A 101 0.28 9.30 3.03
N ILE A 102 0.71 9.09 4.28
CA ILE A 102 -0.14 8.50 5.33
C ILE A 102 -1.36 9.40 5.61
N LEU A 103 -1.14 10.69 5.83
CA LEU A 103 -2.23 11.64 6.08
C LEU A 103 -3.11 11.91 4.85
N ALA A 104 -2.56 11.77 3.64
CA ALA A 104 -3.28 11.88 2.37
C ALA A 104 -4.15 10.65 2.04
N GLY A 105 -4.07 9.58 2.86
CA GLY A 105 -4.96 8.44 2.77
C GLY A 105 -4.30 7.12 2.35
N ARG A 106 -2.98 6.95 2.50
CA ARG A 106 -2.32 5.63 2.33
C ARG A 106 -3.04 4.52 3.12
N GLY A 107 -3.51 4.81 4.33
CA GLY A 107 -4.25 3.84 5.14
C GLY A 107 -5.52 3.31 4.47
N LEU A 108 -6.21 4.13 3.67
CA LEU A 108 -7.38 3.70 2.90
C LEU A 108 -6.97 2.76 1.74
N GLU A 109 -5.83 3.04 1.10
CA GLU A 109 -5.30 2.19 0.03
C GLU A 109 -4.79 0.85 0.58
N GLU A 110 -4.14 0.86 1.75
CA GLU A 110 -3.76 -0.36 2.47
C GLU A 110 -4.98 -1.22 2.82
N ASP A 111 -6.07 -0.61 3.28
CA ASP A 111 -7.33 -1.31 3.55
C ASP A 111 -7.94 -1.92 2.29
N ALA A 112 -7.92 -1.19 1.17
CA ALA A 112 -8.41 -1.68 -0.10
C ALA A 112 -7.60 -2.88 -0.62
N ILE A 113 -6.26 -2.85 -0.46
CA ILE A 113 -5.40 -3.99 -0.82
C ILE A 113 -5.65 -5.19 0.09
N GLN A 114 -5.85 -4.97 1.41
CA GLN A 114 -6.20 -6.05 2.35
C GLN A 114 -7.53 -6.71 1.97
N GLU A 115 -8.51 -5.95 1.49
CA GLU A 115 -9.78 -6.51 1.00
C GLU A 115 -9.56 -7.38 -0.25
N VAL A 116 -8.69 -6.98 -1.19
CA VAL A 116 -8.32 -7.83 -2.34
C VAL A 116 -7.71 -9.16 -1.86
N MET A 117 -6.84 -9.12 -0.86
CA MET A 117 -6.23 -10.34 -0.29
C MET A 117 -7.26 -11.23 0.42
N ALA A 118 -8.16 -10.65 1.20
CA ALA A 118 -9.24 -11.37 1.86
C ALA A 118 -10.18 -12.06 0.84
N ARG A 119 -10.51 -11.36 -0.25
CA ARG A 119 -11.28 -11.92 -1.36
C ARG A 119 -10.54 -13.02 -2.10
N ARG A 120 -9.21 -12.93 -2.25
CA ARG A 120 -8.38 -14.01 -2.84
C ARG A 120 -8.44 -15.26 -1.97
N VAL A 121 -8.26 -15.14 -0.66
CA VAL A 121 -8.40 -16.25 0.29
C VAL A 121 -9.79 -16.89 0.17
N LYS A 122 -10.84 -16.07 0.14
CA LYS A 122 -12.21 -16.54 -0.05
C LYS A 122 -12.37 -17.30 -1.38
N ALA A 123 -11.89 -16.75 -2.49
CA ALA A 123 -11.99 -17.36 -3.81
C ALA A 123 -11.32 -18.75 -3.85
N LEU A 124 -10.13 -18.88 -3.27
CA LEU A 124 -9.43 -20.17 -3.19
C LEU A 124 -10.19 -21.16 -2.30
N LYS A 125 -10.64 -20.72 -1.11
CA LYS A 125 -11.38 -21.55 -0.17
C LYS A 125 -12.69 -22.08 -0.75
N THR A 126 -13.42 -21.25 -1.49
CA THR A 126 -14.70 -21.63 -2.10
C THR A 126 -14.57 -22.15 -3.52
N ARG A 127 -13.35 -22.20 -4.07
CA ARG A 127 -13.08 -22.56 -5.48
C ARG A 127 -13.91 -21.73 -6.47
N ASP A 128 -14.10 -20.44 -6.17
CA ASP A 128 -14.89 -19.51 -6.98
C ASP A 128 -14.01 -18.81 -8.02
N LEU A 129 -14.01 -19.35 -9.25
CA LEU A 129 -13.20 -18.82 -10.34
C LEU A 129 -13.61 -17.40 -10.75
N LYS A 130 -14.91 -17.07 -10.70
CA LYS A 130 -15.39 -15.72 -11.07
C LYS A 130 -14.93 -14.69 -10.05
N LEU A 131 -14.99 -15.05 -8.76
CA LEU A 131 -14.44 -14.20 -7.71
C LEU A 131 -12.94 -14.02 -7.90
N PHE A 132 -12.19 -15.11 -8.19
CA PHE A 132 -10.75 -15.03 -8.43
C PHE A 132 -10.42 -14.11 -9.62
N GLU A 133 -11.05 -14.33 -10.77
CA GLU A 133 -10.90 -13.52 -11.99
C GLU A 133 -11.14 -12.03 -11.71
N SER A 134 -12.16 -11.70 -10.91
CA SER A 134 -12.46 -10.31 -10.56
C SER A 134 -11.34 -9.60 -9.77
N LEU A 135 -10.36 -10.32 -9.23
CA LEU A 135 -9.23 -9.76 -8.49
C LEU A 135 -8.00 -9.54 -9.37
N ILE A 136 -7.97 -10.14 -10.55
CA ILE A 136 -6.82 -10.08 -11.45
C ILE A 136 -6.97 -8.89 -12.38
N ASP A 137 -5.83 -8.27 -12.67
CA ASP A 137 -5.76 -7.20 -13.64
C ASP A 137 -6.11 -7.72 -15.06
N PRO A 138 -6.99 -7.05 -15.83
CA PRO A 138 -7.30 -7.47 -17.20
C PRO A 138 -6.09 -7.54 -18.15
N GLU A 139 -5.01 -6.80 -17.85
CA GLU A 139 -3.75 -6.80 -18.58
C GLU A 139 -2.67 -7.62 -17.86
N TYR A 140 -3.06 -8.61 -17.05
CA TYR A 140 -2.12 -9.50 -16.36
C TYR A 140 -1.20 -10.19 -17.36
N ASP A 141 0.10 -9.96 -17.18
CA ASP A 141 1.18 -10.69 -17.84
C ASP A 141 2.39 -10.76 -16.90
N PHE A 142 2.74 -11.98 -16.53
CA PHE A 142 3.89 -12.24 -15.69
C PHE A 142 4.63 -13.51 -16.13
N ARG A 143 5.92 -13.36 -16.45
CA ARG A 143 6.81 -14.47 -16.85
C ARG A 143 6.22 -15.35 -17.98
N GLY A 144 5.54 -14.73 -18.95
CA GLY A 144 4.92 -15.43 -20.09
C GLY A 144 3.57 -16.10 -19.79
N LYS A 145 3.06 -15.91 -18.56
CA LYS A 145 1.71 -16.28 -18.15
C LYS A 145 0.80 -15.05 -18.25
N ASP A 146 0.00 -15.02 -19.31
CA ASP A 146 -1.08 -14.05 -19.49
C ASP A 146 -2.31 -14.41 -18.63
N LEU A 147 -3.29 -13.50 -18.58
CA LEU A 147 -4.55 -13.70 -17.87
C LEU A 147 -5.25 -15.01 -18.26
N LYS A 148 -5.32 -15.34 -19.56
CA LYS A 148 -6.04 -16.53 -20.04
C LYS A 148 -5.39 -17.81 -19.52
N LYS A 149 -4.05 -17.88 -19.55
CA LYS A 149 -3.29 -19.02 -19.01
C LYS A 149 -3.46 -19.12 -17.50
N LEU A 150 -3.37 -18.00 -16.77
CA LEU A 150 -3.58 -17.97 -15.33
C LEU A 150 -4.97 -18.49 -14.95
N LEU A 151 -6.03 -18.05 -15.62
CA LEU A 151 -7.39 -18.48 -15.34
C LEU A 151 -7.62 -19.95 -15.70
N ALA A 152 -7.01 -20.44 -16.79
CA ALA A 152 -7.08 -21.85 -17.15
C ALA A 152 -6.40 -22.75 -16.08
N GLU A 153 -5.19 -22.37 -15.64
CA GLU A 153 -4.48 -23.08 -14.56
C GLU A 153 -5.30 -23.07 -13.26
N MET A 154 -5.88 -21.93 -12.90
CA MET A 154 -6.69 -21.84 -11.68
C MET A 154 -7.99 -22.65 -11.78
N ALA A 155 -8.63 -22.68 -12.94
CA ALA A 155 -9.81 -23.51 -13.19
C ALA A 155 -9.49 -25.00 -13.05
N ASP A 156 -8.35 -25.44 -13.60
CA ASP A 156 -7.91 -26.83 -13.47
C ASP A 156 -7.52 -27.16 -12.02
N ASN A 157 -6.89 -26.24 -11.30
CA ASN A 157 -6.66 -26.40 -9.86
C ASN A 157 -7.99 -26.56 -9.10
N PHE A 158 -8.95 -25.68 -9.33
CA PHE A 158 -10.26 -25.76 -8.66
C PHE A 158 -11.03 -27.05 -8.99
N ARG A 159 -10.80 -27.67 -10.16
CA ARG A 159 -11.37 -28.97 -10.50
C ARG A 159 -10.69 -30.13 -9.76
N ASN A 160 -9.37 -30.08 -9.60
CA ASN A 160 -8.59 -31.22 -9.13
C ASN A 160 -8.31 -31.22 -7.61
N TYR A 161 -8.37 -30.06 -6.96
CA TYR A 161 -8.19 -29.95 -5.52
C TYR A 161 -9.53 -30.08 -4.79
N ASP A 162 -9.56 -30.97 -3.79
CA ASP A 162 -10.72 -31.18 -2.93
C ASP A 162 -10.93 -29.98 -2.00
N SER A 163 -9.83 -29.40 -1.51
CA SER A 163 -9.84 -28.16 -0.73
C SER A 163 -8.53 -27.38 -0.89
N ILE A 164 -8.61 -26.06 -0.75
CA ILE A 164 -7.46 -25.15 -0.70
C ILE A 164 -7.72 -24.17 0.44
N ILE A 165 -6.85 -24.16 1.45
CA ILE A 165 -6.88 -23.23 2.58
C ILE A 165 -5.63 -22.37 2.48
N LEU A 166 -5.82 -21.06 2.39
CA LEU A 166 -4.74 -20.08 2.39
C LEU A 166 -4.86 -19.19 3.61
N GLU A 167 -3.80 -19.11 4.38
CA GLU A 167 -3.63 -18.17 5.50
C GLU A 167 -2.52 -17.20 5.13
N LEU A 168 -2.75 -15.92 5.39
CA LEU A 168 -1.84 -14.84 5.06
C LEU A 168 -1.39 -14.13 6.34
N ASP A 169 -0.09 -13.84 6.44
CA ASP A 169 0.45 -12.99 7.49
C ASP A 169 0.13 -11.52 7.23
N ARG A 170 0.63 -10.61 8.08
CA ARG A 170 0.48 -9.17 7.85
C ARG A 170 1.36 -8.73 6.66
N PRO A 171 0.78 -8.18 5.58
CA PRO A 171 1.55 -7.74 4.44
C PRO A 171 2.35 -6.47 4.74
N LYS A 172 3.53 -6.37 4.14
CA LYS A 172 4.23 -5.11 3.93
C LYS A 172 3.86 -4.57 2.56
N VAL A 173 3.31 -3.35 2.52
CA VAL A 173 2.88 -2.68 1.28
C VAL A 173 3.75 -1.45 1.01
N SER A 174 4.32 -1.40 -0.19
CA SER A 174 5.07 -0.25 -0.71
C SER A 174 4.35 0.32 -1.92
N PHE A 175 4.19 1.63 -2.01
CA PHE A 175 3.44 2.27 -3.09
C PHE A 175 4.34 3.06 -4.05
N GLN A 176 3.98 3.06 -5.32
CA GLN A 176 4.55 3.89 -6.37
C GLN A 176 3.43 4.35 -7.33
N GLY A 177 2.80 5.48 -7.00
CA GLY A 177 1.66 5.99 -7.75
C GLY A 177 0.49 5.00 -7.76
N GLU A 178 0.05 4.59 -8.95
CA GLU A 178 -1.02 3.60 -9.16
C GLU A 178 -0.55 2.14 -9.03
N ARG A 179 0.68 1.92 -8.60
CA ARG A 179 1.22 0.58 -8.34
C ARG A 179 1.52 0.39 -6.87
N ALA A 180 1.36 -0.85 -6.41
CA ALA A 180 1.77 -1.27 -5.09
C ALA A 180 2.51 -2.60 -5.18
N GLU A 181 3.57 -2.72 -4.39
CA GLU A 181 4.24 -3.98 -4.14
C GLU A 181 3.81 -4.48 -2.77
N LEU A 182 3.36 -5.73 -2.72
CA LEU A 182 2.97 -6.41 -1.50
C LEU A 182 3.89 -7.61 -1.27
N VAL A 183 4.46 -7.69 -0.08
CA VAL A 183 5.24 -8.84 0.38
C VAL A 183 4.60 -9.38 1.65
N GLN A 184 4.26 -10.67 1.66
CA GLN A 184 3.64 -11.32 2.83
C GLN A 184 4.02 -12.79 2.94
N GLY A 185 4.08 -13.30 4.16
CA GLY A 185 4.14 -14.74 4.43
C GLY A 185 2.79 -15.39 4.14
N TYR A 186 2.82 -16.64 3.71
CA TYR A 186 1.61 -17.45 3.55
C TYR A 186 1.81 -18.88 4.04
N ARG A 187 0.71 -19.49 4.50
CA ARG A 187 0.60 -20.92 4.71
C ARG A 187 -0.55 -21.43 3.86
N MET A 188 -0.27 -22.43 3.03
CA MET A 188 -1.27 -23.06 2.17
C MET A 188 -1.35 -24.54 2.50
N LYS A 189 -2.57 -25.02 2.75
CA LYS A 189 -2.89 -26.44 2.87
C LYS A 189 -3.88 -26.80 1.78
N ALA A 190 -3.54 -27.76 0.96
CA ALA A 190 -4.38 -28.20 -0.15
C ALA A 190 -4.52 -29.71 -0.14
N ILE A 191 -5.71 -30.21 -0.45
CA ILE A 191 -5.95 -31.65 -0.61
C ILE A 191 -6.08 -31.93 -2.11
N TYR A 192 -5.14 -32.69 -2.65
CA TYR A 192 -5.10 -33.08 -4.05
C TYR A 192 -5.24 -34.60 -4.16
N ARG A 193 -6.38 -35.06 -4.71
CA ARG A 193 -6.67 -36.50 -4.87
C ARG A 193 -6.47 -37.28 -3.56
N GLY A 194 -7.00 -36.75 -2.46
CA GLY A 194 -6.87 -37.34 -1.12
C GLY A 194 -5.50 -37.18 -0.44
N GLN A 195 -4.49 -36.61 -1.11
CA GLN A 195 -3.19 -36.32 -0.51
C GLN A 195 -3.15 -34.89 0.02
N THR A 196 -2.63 -34.71 1.24
CA THR A 196 -2.43 -33.38 1.81
C THR A 196 -1.08 -32.81 1.36
N LEU A 197 -1.12 -31.61 0.81
CA LEU A 197 0.04 -30.79 0.45
C LEU A 197 0.06 -29.56 1.36
N GLU A 198 1.23 -29.23 1.89
CA GLU A 198 1.43 -28.08 2.76
C GLU A 198 2.60 -27.23 2.25
N PHE A 199 2.39 -25.92 2.20
CA PHE A 199 3.37 -24.93 1.76
C PHE A 199 3.43 -23.81 2.77
N ASN A 200 4.64 -23.34 3.07
CA ASN A 200 4.88 -22.21 3.96
C ASN A 200 6.05 -21.42 3.39
N ASP A 201 5.77 -20.24 2.86
CA ASP A 201 6.75 -19.41 2.16
C ASP A 201 6.33 -17.93 2.19
N THR A 202 7.11 -17.08 1.52
CA THR A 202 6.80 -15.67 1.29
C THR A 202 6.40 -15.48 -0.17
N GLU A 203 5.32 -14.73 -0.40
CA GLU A 203 4.95 -14.28 -1.74
C GLU A 203 5.21 -12.79 -1.92
N LYS A 204 5.48 -12.42 -3.18
CA LYS A 204 5.63 -11.05 -3.64
C LYS A 204 4.66 -10.81 -4.79
N LEU A 205 3.69 -9.94 -4.55
CA LEU A 205 2.69 -9.56 -5.54
C LEU A 205 2.90 -8.10 -5.96
N GLU A 206 2.67 -7.83 -7.25
CA GLU A 206 2.44 -6.46 -7.71
C GLU A 206 0.93 -6.26 -7.89
N LEU A 207 0.45 -5.11 -7.46
CA LEU A 207 -0.92 -4.66 -7.65
C LEU A 207 -0.94 -3.37 -8.46
N ARG A 208 -2.01 -3.19 -9.23
CA ARG A 208 -2.30 -1.97 -9.96
C ARG A 208 -3.66 -1.44 -9.54
N LYS A 209 -3.75 -0.12 -9.34
CA LYS A 209 -5.01 0.57 -9.11
C LYS A 209 -5.69 0.79 -10.46
N THR A 210 -6.94 0.36 -10.54
CA THR A 210 -7.80 0.51 -11.73
C THR A 210 -9.05 1.29 -11.36
N ALA A 211 -9.90 1.61 -12.34
CA ALA A 211 -11.22 2.18 -12.08
C ALA A 211 -12.10 1.29 -11.18
N GLN A 212 -11.83 -0.02 -11.12
CA GLN A 212 -12.53 -0.98 -10.26
C GLN A 212 -11.83 -1.21 -8.90
N GLY A 213 -10.84 -0.39 -8.55
CA GLY A 213 -9.99 -0.56 -7.38
C GLY A 213 -8.70 -1.34 -7.68
N TRP A 214 -8.06 -1.81 -6.62
CA TRP A 214 -6.80 -2.55 -6.72
C TRP A 214 -7.02 -3.96 -7.33
N LYS A 215 -6.11 -4.36 -8.22
CA LYS A 215 -6.07 -5.67 -8.87
C LYS A 215 -4.66 -6.25 -8.79
N ILE A 216 -4.55 -7.57 -8.73
CA ILE A 216 -3.26 -8.27 -8.78
C ILE A 216 -2.78 -8.24 -10.24
N SER A 217 -1.64 -7.62 -10.48
CA SER A 217 -1.07 -7.46 -11.82
C SER A 217 0.10 -8.41 -12.08
N LYS A 218 0.80 -8.90 -11.04
CA LYS A 218 1.87 -9.92 -11.14
C LYS A 218 2.04 -10.74 -9.87
N GLY A 219 2.75 -11.87 -9.98
CA GLY A 219 3.22 -12.67 -8.84
C GLY A 219 2.44 -13.96 -8.59
N LEU A 220 1.55 -14.36 -9.51
CA LEU A 220 0.76 -15.60 -9.50
C LEU A 220 1.19 -16.56 -10.63
#